data_AF-A0A847ZF11-F1
#
_entry.id   AF-A0A847ZF11-F1
#
_cell.length_a   1.000
_cell.length_b   1.000
_cell.length_c   1.000
_cell.angle_alpha   90.00
_cell.angle_beta   90.00
_cell.angle_gamma   90.00
#
_symmetry.space_group_name_H-M   'P 1'
#
loop_
_entity.id
_entity.type
_entity.pdbx_description
1 polymer ?
#
loop_
_entity_poly.entity_id
_entity_poly.type
_entity_poly.pdbx_seq_one_letter_code
_entity_poly.pdbx_strand_id
1 'polypeptide(L)' 'SGIPIVAVTSHAMVGDREKAMEVGCNGYIEKPINPDTFMSEVELHLPKREQSTEKKALKD' A
#
# COMPACT_ATOMS: atom_id res chain seq x y z
N SER A 1 -0.88 8.12 13.31
CA SER A 1 -1.25 7.22 12.21
C SER A 1 -1.03 5.78 12.66
N GLY A 2 -1.87 4.85 12.19
CA GLY A 2 -1.73 3.42 12.47
C GLY A 2 -0.83 2.70 11.47
N ILE A 3 -0.49 1.44 11.76
CA ILE A 3 0.24 0.56 10.83
C ILE A 3 -0.71 0.18 9.67
N PRO A 4 -0.32 0.34 8.39
CA PRO A 4 -1.15 -0.08 7.27
C PRO A 4 -1.41 -1.59 7.27
N ILE A 5 -2.66 -1.99 7.02
CA ILE A 5 -3.10 -3.39 6.91
C ILE A 5 -3.49 -3.65 5.45
N VAL A 6 -2.87 -4.65 4.83
CA VAL A 6 -3.16 -5.06 3.45
C VAL A 6 -3.64 -6.51 3.46
N ALA A 7 -4.84 -6.76 2.95
CA ALA A 7 -5.37 -8.11 2.83
C ALA A 7 -4.74 -8.83 1.64
N VAL A 8 -4.40 -10.13 1.80
CA VAL A 8 -3.86 -10.96 0.71
C VAL A 8 -4.65 -12.25 0.62
N THR A 9 -5.25 -12.55 -0.53
CA THR A 9 -6.08 -13.78 -0.71
C THR A 9 -5.56 -14.66 -1.85
N SER A 10 -5.69 -15.98 -1.67
CA SER A 10 -5.45 -16.98 -2.73
C SER A 10 -6.65 -17.25 -3.62
N HIS A 11 -7.83 -16.83 -3.19
CA HIS A 11 -9.07 -17.07 -3.91
C HIS A 11 -9.93 -15.82 -3.80
N ALA A 12 -9.64 -14.83 -4.64
CA ALA A 12 -10.42 -13.60 -4.65
C ALA A 12 -11.80 -13.89 -5.24
N MET A 13 -12.83 -13.62 -4.45
CA MET A 13 -14.20 -13.60 -4.92
C MET A 13 -14.67 -12.18 -5.20
N VAL A 14 -15.70 -12.07 -6.02
CA VAL A 14 -16.43 -10.82 -6.22
C VAL A 14 -16.87 -10.29 -4.86
N GLY A 15 -16.48 -9.06 -4.54
CA GLY A 15 -16.84 -8.41 -3.27
C GLY A 15 -15.79 -8.55 -2.15
N ASP A 16 -14.77 -9.39 -2.27
CA ASP A 16 -13.78 -9.58 -1.18
C ASP A 16 -12.91 -8.35 -0.98
N ARG A 17 -12.57 -7.66 -2.08
CA ARG A 17 -11.86 -6.39 -2.03
C ARG A 17 -12.67 -5.37 -1.25
N GLU A 18 -13.95 -5.21 -1.60
CA GLU A 18 -14.86 -4.26 -0.99
C GLU A 18 -15.01 -4.55 0.50
N LYS A 19 -15.26 -5.81 0.89
CA LYS A 19 -15.34 -6.24 2.29
C LYS A 19 -14.05 -5.93 3.07
N ALA A 20 -12.89 -6.18 2.47
CA ALA A 20 -11.60 -5.88 3.10
C ALA A 20 -11.44 -4.38 3.38
N MET A 21 -11.85 -3.53 2.43
CA MET A 21 -11.83 -2.08 2.62
C MET A 21 -12.84 -1.63 3.68
N GLU A 22 -14.06 -2.20 3.70
CA GLU A 22 -15.11 -1.87 4.67
C GLU A 22 -14.72 -2.14 6.12
N VAL A 23 -13.92 -3.19 6.38
CA VAL A 23 -13.42 -3.50 7.73
C VAL A 23 -12.16 -2.71 8.11
N GLY A 24 -11.70 -1.80 7.24
CA GLY A 24 -10.61 -0.88 7.54
C GLY A 24 -9.23 -1.27 7.00
N CYS A 25 -9.13 -2.21 6.05
CA CYS A 25 -7.86 -2.44 5.35
C CYS A 25 -7.48 -1.22 4.50
N ASN A 26 -6.18 -1.00 4.36
CA ASN A 26 -5.59 0.05 3.52
C ASN A 26 -5.30 -0.44 2.09
N GLY A 27 -5.35 -1.75 1.88
CA GLY A 27 -5.05 -2.39 0.61
C GLY A 27 -5.57 -3.82 0.52
N TYR A 28 -5.52 -4.34 -0.70
CA TYR A 28 -5.94 -5.69 -1.05
C TYR A 28 -5.10 -6.18 -2.24
N ILE A 29 -4.49 -7.35 -2.11
CA ILE A 29 -3.65 -8.00 -3.13
C ILE A 29 -4.17 -9.42 -3.36
N GLU A 30 -4.40 -9.78 -4.61
CA GLU A 30 -4.77 -11.14 -5.00
C GLU A 30 -3.52 -11.95 -5.35
N LYS A 31 -3.49 -13.24 -4.99
CA LYS A 31 -2.48 -14.18 -5.46
C LYS A 31 -2.90 -14.81 -6.79
N PRO A 32 -1.94 -15.23 -7.65
CA PRO A 32 -0.50 -15.26 -7.40
C PRO A 32 0.13 -13.87 -7.44
N ILE A 33 1.03 -13.60 -6.49
CA ILE A 33 1.87 -12.41 -6.53
C ILE A 33 3.02 -12.62 -7.50
N ASN A 34 3.44 -11.56 -8.19
CA ASN A 34 4.69 -11.56 -8.94
C ASN A 34 5.83 -11.09 -8.01
N PRO A 35 6.82 -11.94 -7.70
CA PRO A 35 7.94 -11.58 -6.81
C PRO A 35 8.72 -10.35 -7.28
N ASP A 36 8.81 -10.11 -8.58
CA ASP A 36 9.57 -8.99 -9.15
C ASP A 36 8.88 -7.64 -8.91
N THR A 37 7.55 -7.62 -8.74
CA THR A 37 6.76 -6.39 -8.60
C THR A 37 6.12 -6.24 -7.22
N PHE A 38 6.09 -7.30 -6.42
CA PHE A 38 5.37 -7.32 -5.14
C PHE A 38 5.83 -6.24 -4.17
N MET A 39 7.14 -5.96 -4.10
CA MET A 39 7.65 -4.91 -3.23
C MET A 39 7.12 -3.53 -3.62
N SER A 40 7.12 -3.21 -4.92
CA SER A 40 6.57 -1.95 -5.42
C SER A 40 5.07 -1.83 -5.17
N GLU A 41 4.33 -2.93 -5.26
CA GLU A 41 2.90 -2.97 -4.93
C GLU A 41 2.65 -2.68 -3.43
N VAL A 42 3.44 -3.29 -2.53
CA VAL A 42 3.37 -3.03 -1.09
C VAL A 42 3.72 -1.58 -0.76
N GLU A 43 4.72 -1.00 -1.43
CA GLU A 43 5.14 0.39 -1.23
C GLU A 43 4.02 1.41 -1.50
N LEU A 44 3.06 1.10 -2.37
CA LEU A 44 1.90 1.97 -2.63
C LEU A 44 1.02 2.17 -1.39
N HIS A 45 1.05 1.23 -0.44
CA HIS A 45 0.26 1.27 0.79
C HIS A 45 1.02 1.91 1.97
N LEU A 46 2.30 2.26 1.79
CA LEU A 46 3.09 2.92 2.82
C LEU A 46 2.78 4.42 2.86
N PRO A 47 2.80 5.04 4.06
CA PRO A 47 2.71 6.49 4.15
C PRO A 47 3.86 7.12 3.37
N LYS A 48 3.55 8.14 2.56
CA LYS A 48 4.60 8.95 1.92
C LYS A 48 5.44 9.55 3.04
N ARG A 49 6.75 9.29 3.03
CA ARG A 49 7.68 10.05 3.87
C ARG A 49 7.46 11.52 3.52
N GLU A 50 7.06 12.32 4.49
CA GLU A 50 7.05 13.78 4.34
C GLU A 50 8.45 14.17 3.86
N GLN A 51 8.53 14.81 2.70
CA GLN A 51 9.77 15.41 2.27
C GLN A 51 10.05 16.57 3.23
N SER A 52 10.96 16.34 4.17
CA SER A 52 11.54 17.37 5.01
C SER A 52 12.04 18.49 4.09
N THR A 53 11.59 19.70 4.35
CA THR A 53 11.61 20.89 3.49
C THR A 53 13.01 21.50 3.25
N GLU A 54 14.10 20.72 3.29
CA GLU A 54 15.46 21.25 3.32
C GLU A 54 16.10 21.58 1.95
N LYS A 55 15.44 21.30 0.81
CA LYS A 55 16.05 21.54 -0.52
C LYS A 55 15.79 22.91 -1.17
N LYS A 56 15.50 23.98 -0.40
CA LYS A 56 15.38 25.36 -0.98
C LYS A 56 16.22 26.44 -0.28
N ALA A 57 17.27 26.05 0.45
CA ALA A 57 18.26 26.97 1.01
C ALA A 57 19.70 26.58 0.60
N LEU A 58 19.93 26.39 -0.70
CA LEU A 58 21.27 26.49 -1.27
C LEU A 58 21.16 26.78 -2.78
N LYS A 59 20.70 27.99 -3.09
CA LYS A 59 20.91 28.62 -4.39
C LYS A 59 21.04 30.12 -4.17
N ASP A 60 22.07 30.49 -3.43
CA ASP A 60 22.74 31.77 -3.59
C ASP A 60 23.80 31.61 -4.68
#